data_AF-A0A7W4VS61-F1
#
_entry.id   AF-A0A7W4VS61-F1
#
_cell.length_a   1.000
_cell.length_b   1.000
_cell.length_c   1.000
_cell.angle_alpha   90.00
_cell.angle_beta   90.00
_cell.angle_gamma   90.00
#
_symmetry.space_group_name_H-M   'P 1'
#
loop_
_entity.id
_entity.type
_entity.pdbx_description
1 polymer ?
#
loop_
_entity_poly.entity_id
_entity_poly.type
_entity_poly.pdbx_seq_one_letter_code
_entity_poly.pdbx_strand_id
1 'polypeptide(L)'
;MPVMAVPLALAGEVKVWGLDDVGQATVPASLKGVAVSQVALGDTVALALTAAGKVVAWGTNSPARLEKIPAEVANADVVQIAVGSTSTSYAGAVTRDGRVLTWGPKSKFATPLDVPVGLTGVTQLATNERNAVALKADGSVVAWGADDSTSHGLNEVPAQLRAPGSAQAVTMDGFTAFALTTQGTVVAWGTESRRETTQKLPEQVEVPGNVRAVTSAAGWGFALLADNTLLPWGGSHLYQALPASMLTATSVSMTGSGAGLGLVDTSGVIRYGCAVCSHSPDLPVEEPVPAELIGAAVAQFVVGPPQHRESGYSTNGAVVVTKMLPAVAPSIAGGATVGGTLTGTPGTFSASPTSVTGQWLADGAAIPGATGATLSLTAGMVGKKITYQSTASKPGESTVSSTSTAVTVAPASDNNPLAPAKVRSKTKVSKVTAAKKGAKVTVTGKVTASKSPAGKAKVMIKKGKKTILAKTTKVTTKGAVKLTVKKFAQLVAKKTKAKGKKARTAYRGKYIVTITYTGNTQVNPSTAAKKFTIKK
;
A
#
# COMPACT_ATOMS: atom_id res chain seq x y z
N MET A 1 -7.10 28.32 -14.34
CA MET A 1 -6.67 27.00 -14.85
C MET A 1 -6.73 26.02 -13.69
N PRO A 2 -7.27 24.79 -13.84
CA PRO A 2 -7.12 23.80 -12.78
C PRO A 2 -5.63 23.45 -12.61
N VAL A 3 -5.19 23.24 -11.38
CA VAL A 3 -3.80 22.95 -11.03
C VAL A 3 -3.76 21.84 -9.99
N MET A 4 -2.94 20.82 -10.21
CA MET A 4 -2.75 19.69 -9.28
C MET A 4 -1.30 19.62 -8.77
N ALA A 5 -1.14 19.33 -7.48
CA ALA A 5 0.15 19.05 -6.87
C ALA A 5 0.09 17.81 -5.96
N VAL A 6 1.20 17.07 -5.93
CA VAL A 6 1.43 15.95 -5.00
C VAL A 6 2.60 16.33 -4.08
N PRO A 7 2.37 16.88 -2.88
CA PRO A 7 3.40 17.15 -1.88
C PRO A 7 4.12 15.88 -1.38
N LEU A 8 5.45 15.98 -1.25
CA LEU A 8 6.32 14.92 -0.74
C LEU A 8 6.14 14.66 0.76
N ALA A 9 5.87 15.70 1.54
CA ALA A 9 5.78 15.62 3.01
C ALA A 9 4.39 15.20 3.53
N LEU A 10 3.34 15.26 2.69
CA LEU A 10 1.93 15.07 3.11
C LEU A 10 1.37 13.70 2.68
N ALA A 11 2.19 12.64 2.81
CA ALA A 11 1.79 11.27 2.49
C ALA A 11 1.22 11.08 1.06
N GLY A 12 1.57 11.95 0.10
CA GLY A 12 1.04 11.89 -1.26
C GLY A 12 -0.43 12.30 -1.38
N GLU A 13 -0.95 13.14 -0.49
CA GLU A 13 -2.27 13.77 -0.65
C GLU A 13 -2.30 14.63 -1.93
N VAL A 14 -3.37 14.56 -2.72
CA VAL A 14 -3.54 15.40 -3.90
C VAL A 14 -4.12 16.74 -3.49
N LYS A 15 -3.47 17.83 -3.89
CA LYS A 15 -4.01 19.19 -3.78
C LYS A 15 -4.42 19.66 -5.17
N VAL A 16 -5.63 20.18 -5.27
CA VAL A 16 -6.14 20.76 -6.52
C VAL A 16 -6.76 22.11 -6.22
N TRP A 17 -6.47 23.09 -7.07
CA TRP A 17 -7.04 24.43 -7.01
C TRP A 17 -7.23 24.97 -8.43
N GLY A 18 -7.84 26.14 -8.56
CA GLY A 18 -8.25 26.66 -9.86
C GLY A 18 -9.69 26.31 -10.22
N LEU A 19 -9.90 26.16 -11.53
CA LEU A 19 -11.24 26.06 -12.11
C LEU A 19 -11.91 24.72 -11.82
N ASP A 20 -13.19 24.79 -11.48
CA ASP A 20 -13.97 23.64 -11.03
C ASP A 20 -15.33 23.50 -11.73
N ASP A 21 -15.43 23.95 -12.98
CA ASP A 21 -16.71 24.01 -13.73
C ASP A 21 -17.45 22.67 -13.83
N VAL A 22 -16.72 21.54 -13.72
CA VAL A 22 -17.29 20.19 -13.78
C VAL A 22 -16.84 19.31 -12.61
N GLY A 23 -16.35 19.90 -11.52
CA GLY A 23 -15.85 19.17 -10.36
C GLY A 23 -14.42 18.63 -10.50
N GLN A 24 -13.65 19.06 -11.51
CA GLN A 24 -12.27 18.60 -11.74
C GLN A 24 -11.26 19.09 -10.69
N ALA A 25 -11.56 20.17 -9.97
CA ALA A 25 -10.79 20.64 -8.81
C ALA A 25 -11.31 20.09 -7.46
N THR A 26 -12.43 19.38 -7.45
CA THR A 26 -12.96 18.72 -6.24
C THR A 26 -12.35 17.32 -6.07
N VAL A 27 -11.33 17.20 -5.19
CA VAL A 27 -10.67 15.91 -4.89
C VAL A 27 -11.68 14.89 -4.32
N PRO A 28 -11.78 13.68 -4.90
CA PRO A 28 -12.67 12.64 -4.39
C PRO A 28 -12.32 12.20 -2.97
N ALA A 29 -13.34 11.95 -2.14
CA ALA A 29 -13.16 11.43 -0.77
C ALA A 29 -12.38 10.10 -0.72
N SER A 30 -12.42 9.31 -1.80
CA SER A 30 -11.64 8.07 -1.93
C SER A 30 -10.13 8.27 -1.96
N LEU A 31 -9.64 9.49 -2.22
CA LEU A 31 -8.22 9.83 -2.17
C LEU A 31 -7.78 10.39 -0.81
N LYS A 32 -8.70 10.56 0.15
CA LYS A 32 -8.36 11.08 1.48
C LYS A 32 -7.47 10.09 2.24
N GLY A 33 -6.24 10.51 2.55
CA GLY A 33 -5.25 9.66 3.23
C GLY A 33 -4.68 8.54 2.35
N VAL A 34 -4.90 8.61 1.04
CA VAL A 34 -4.33 7.68 0.06
C VAL A 34 -3.12 8.33 -0.59
N ALA A 35 -1.98 7.63 -0.56
CA ALA A 35 -0.78 8.10 -1.24
C ALA A 35 -0.96 8.05 -2.76
N VAL A 36 -0.75 9.18 -3.42
CA VAL A 36 -0.77 9.33 -4.87
C VAL A 36 0.66 9.47 -5.39
N SER A 37 0.98 8.71 -6.44
CA SER A 37 2.30 8.69 -7.09
C SER A 37 2.33 9.43 -8.41
N GLN A 38 1.17 9.64 -9.03
CA GLN A 38 1.06 10.44 -10.25
C GLN A 38 -0.31 11.11 -10.34
N VAL A 39 -0.36 12.32 -10.89
CA VAL A 39 -1.57 13.03 -11.32
C VAL A 39 -1.45 13.44 -12.78
N ALA A 40 -2.58 13.52 -13.47
CA ALA A 40 -2.67 14.00 -14.84
C ALA A 40 -3.98 14.79 -15.05
N LEU A 41 -3.91 15.91 -15.76
CA LEU A 41 -5.05 16.75 -16.11
C LEU A 41 -5.29 16.69 -17.61
N GLY A 42 -6.53 16.40 -18.02
CA GLY A 42 -7.07 16.83 -19.31
C GLY A 42 -7.95 18.08 -19.10
N ASP A 43 -8.60 18.57 -20.16
CA ASP A 43 -9.41 19.80 -20.13
C ASP A 43 -10.34 19.91 -18.92
N THR A 44 -11.09 18.84 -18.67
CA THR A 44 -12.16 18.80 -17.67
C THR A 44 -12.20 17.49 -16.90
N VAL A 45 -11.15 16.68 -17.01
CA VAL A 45 -10.98 15.40 -16.29
C VAL A 45 -9.64 15.38 -15.59
N ALA A 46 -9.63 14.88 -14.36
CA ALA A 46 -8.42 14.65 -13.59
C ALA A 46 -8.27 13.14 -13.35
N LEU A 47 -7.03 12.66 -13.45
CA LEU A 47 -6.65 11.29 -13.13
C LEU A 47 -5.59 11.33 -12.04
N ALA A 48 -5.68 10.38 -11.10
CA ALA A 48 -4.67 10.09 -10.10
C ALA A 48 -4.31 8.61 -10.12
N LEU A 49 -3.02 8.31 -10.07
CA LEU A 49 -2.48 6.99 -9.81
C LEU A 49 -2.07 6.92 -8.35
N THR A 50 -2.74 6.07 -7.58
CA THR A 50 -2.33 5.77 -6.22
C THR A 50 -1.02 4.99 -6.22
N ALA A 51 -0.24 5.15 -5.17
CA ALA A 51 0.93 4.36 -4.84
C ALA A 51 0.67 2.84 -4.85
N ALA A 52 -0.57 2.40 -4.60
CA ALA A 52 -1.00 1.01 -4.66
C ALA A 52 -1.32 0.51 -6.09
N GLY A 53 -1.03 1.32 -7.12
CA GLY A 53 -1.23 0.98 -8.52
C GLY A 53 -2.68 1.08 -8.99
N LYS A 54 -3.51 1.90 -8.32
CA LYS A 54 -4.93 2.10 -8.66
C LYS A 54 -5.19 3.46 -9.27
N VAL A 55 -5.95 3.48 -10.35
CA VAL A 55 -6.37 4.71 -11.05
C VAL A 55 -7.68 5.21 -10.48
N VAL A 56 -7.73 6.50 -10.17
CA VAL A 56 -8.94 7.24 -9.77
C VAL A 56 -9.11 8.39 -10.76
N ALA A 57 -10.32 8.59 -11.26
CA ALA A 57 -10.62 9.66 -12.20
C ALA A 57 -11.88 10.42 -11.76
N TRP A 58 -11.88 11.74 -11.95
CA TRP A 58 -12.98 12.63 -11.59
C TRP A 58 -13.03 13.86 -12.50
N GLY A 59 -14.01 14.73 -12.29
CA GLY A 59 -14.45 15.68 -13.30
C GLY A 59 -15.33 15.02 -14.36
N THR A 60 -15.56 15.69 -15.47
CA THR A 60 -16.34 15.15 -16.59
C THR A 60 -15.80 15.69 -17.90
N ASN A 61 -15.41 14.80 -18.80
CA ASN A 61 -14.96 15.19 -20.14
C ASN A 61 -15.86 14.56 -21.20
N SER A 62 -17.07 15.11 -21.37
CA SER A 62 -18.03 14.65 -22.36
C SER A 62 -17.69 15.24 -23.74
N PRO A 63 -17.68 14.45 -24.83
CA PRO A 63 -18.18 13.07 -24.95
C PRO A 63 -17.18 11.94 -24.65
N ALA A 64 -15.90 12.22 -24.38
CA ALA A 64 -14.89 11.18 -24.19
C ALA A 64 -15.11 10.27 -22.95
N ARG A 65 -15.73 10.81 -21.89
CA ARG A 65 -16.10 10.13 -20.65
C ARG A 65 -14.93 9.39 -19.97
N LEU A 66 -13.74 10.00 -19.97
CA LEU A 66 -12.52 9.39 -19.42
C LEU A 66 -12.60 9.11 -17.92
N GLU A 67 -13.54 9.74 -17.20
CA GLU A 67 -13.82 9.40 -15.79
C GLU A 67 -14.41 7.99 -15.61
N LYS A 68 -14.89 7.37 -16.69
CA LYS A 68 -15.39 5.99 -16.72
C LYS A 68 -14.25 5.01 -16.95
N ILE A 69 -13.52 4.73 -15.88
CA ILE A 69 -12.41 3.76 -15.88
C ILE A 69 -12.95 2.34 -16.21
N PRO A 70 -12.44 1.67 -17.26
CA PRO A 70 -12.81 0.28 -17.56
C PRO A 70 -12.38 -0.69 -16.48
N ALA A 71 -13.12 -1.79 -16.32
CA ALA A 71 -12.82 -2.82 -15.31
C ALA A 71 -11.40 -3.40 -15.43
N GLU A 72 -10.89 -3.52 -16.65
CA GLU A 72 -9.52 -3.99 -16.88
C GLU A 72 -8.47 -3.05 -16.26
N VAL A 73 -8.64 -1.73 -16.43
CA VAL A 73 -7.76 -0.71 -15.84
C VAL A 73 -7.92 -0.68 -14.32
N ALA A 74 -9.16 -0.75 -13.81
CA ALA A 74 -9.43 -0.74 -12.36
C ALA A 74 -8.81 -1.95 -11.63
N ASN A 75 -8.77 -3.10 -12.29
CA ASN A 75 -8.25 -4.35 -11.72
C ASN A 75 -6.73 -4.50 -11.89
N ALA A 76 -6.10 -3.76 -12.80
CA ALA A 76 -4.66 -3.83 -13.05
C ALA A 76 -3.81 -3.28 -11.89
N ASP A 77 -2.53 -3.65 -11.88
CA ASP A 77 -1.46 -3.01 -11.10
C ASP A 77 -0.78 -1.99 -12.02
N VAL A 78 -1.17 -0.72 -11.93
CA VAL A 78 -0.74 0.37 -12.83
C VAL A 78 0.49 1.08 -12.25
N VAL A 79 1.45 1.43 -13.12
CA VAL A 79 2.69 2.16 -12.73
C VAL A 79 2.81 3.54 -13.38
N GLN A 80 2.04 3.81 -14.43
CA GLN A 80 1.99 5.14 -15.06
C GLN A 80 0.60 5.36 -15.69
N ILE A 81 0.12 6.60 -15.64
CA ILE A 81 -1.09 7.07 -16.31
C ILE A 81 -0.74 8.17 -17.33
N ALA A 82 -1.54 8.26 -18.39
CA ALA A 82 -1.45 9.24 -19.46
C ALA A 82 -2.83 9.77 -19.83
N VAL A 83 -2.92 11.03 -20.26
CA VAL A 83 -4.19 11.63 -20.70
C VAL A 83 -3.94 12.65 -21.81
N GLY A 84 -4.74 12.58 -22.88
CA GLY A 84 -4.84 13.65 -23.87
C GLY A 84 -5.80 14.76 -23.40
N SER A 85 -5.63 15.98 -23.89
CA SER A 85 -6.36 17.16 -23.38
C SER A 85 -7.29 17.79 -24.40
N THR A 86 -8.14 17.00 -25.01
CA THR A 86 -9.24 17.49 -25.83
C THR A 86 -10.53 16.84 -25.39
N SER A 87 -11.65 17.49 -25.70
CA SER A 87 -12.99 16.91 -25.53
C SER A 87 -13.20 15.52 -26.17
N THR A 88 -12.34 15.14 -27.12
CA THR A 88 -12.32 13.82 -27.79
C THR A 88 -11.05 13.02 -27.50
N SER A 89 -10.49 13.15 -26.29
CA SER A 89 -9.23 12.52 -25.92
C SER A 89 -9.33 11.07 -25.47
N TYR A 90 -8.14 10.46 -25.35
CA TYR A 90 -7.91 9.15 -24.78
C TYR A 90 -7.11 9.27 -23.50
N ALA A 91 -7.27 8.29 -22.63
CA ALA A 91 -6.39 8.05 -21.51
C ALA A 91 -5.69 6.72 -21.68
N GLY A 92 -4.54 6.60 -21.03
CA GLY A 92 -3.68 5.43 -21.08
C GLY A 92 -3.13 5.07 -19.72
N ALA A 93 -2.77 3.82 -19.55
CA ALA A 93 -2.11 3.29 -18.38
C ALA A 93 -1.07 2.24 -18.78
N VAL A 94 0.08 2.28 -18.11
CA VAL A 94 1.10 1.23 -18.19
C VAL A 94 1.00 0.39 -16.93
N THR A 95 0.90 -0.92 -17.09
CA THR A 95 0.84 -1.85 -15.97
C THR A 95 2.23 -2.29 -15.52
N ARG A 96 2.37 -2.82 -14.30
CA ARG A 96 3.66 -3.24 -13.76
C ARG A 96 4.30 -4.39 -14.53
N ASP A 97 3.49 -5.23 -15.17
CA ASP A 97 3.92 -6.27 -16.11
C ASP A 97 4.19 -5.74 -17.53
N GLY A 98 4.14 -4.41 -17.73
CA GLY A 98 4.55 -3.74 -18.96
C GLY A 98 3.53 -3.80 -20.10
N ARG A 99 2.24 -4.00 -19.81
CA ARG A 99 1.15 -3.88 -20.78
C ARG A 99 0.68 -2.43 -20.88
N VAL A 100 0.07 -2.10 -22.01
CA VAL A 100 -0.59 -0.81 -22.26
C VAL A 100 -2.10 -1.01 -22.27
N LEU A 101 -2.80 -0.21 -21.47
CA LEU A 101 -4.25 -0.16 -21.42
C LEU A 101 -4.71 1.25 -21.80
N THR A 102 -5.54 1.39 -22.82
CA THR A 102 -6.07 2.69 -23.26
C THR A 102 -7.60 2.70 -23.24
N TRP A 103 -8.19 3.87 -22.98
CA TRP A 103 -9.64 4.03 -22.97
C TRP A 103 -10.05 5.43 -23.43
N GLY A 104 -11.28 5.53 -23.94
CA GLY A 104 -11.81 6.73 -24.57
C GLY A 104 -12.89 6.40 -25.59
N PRO A 105 -13.33 7.39 -26.39
CA PRO A 105 -14.38 7.20 -27.37
C PRO A 105 -13.91 6.32 -28.53
N LYS A 106 -14.76 5.41 -29.02
CA LYS A 106 -14.45 4.66 -30.24
C LYS A 106 -14.55 5.57 -31.45
N SER A 107 -13.58 5.46 -32.35
CA SER A 107 -13.57 6.19 -33.63
C SER A 107 -13.55 5.20 -34.80
N LYS A 108 -13.81 5.71 -36.02
CA LYS A 108 -13.76 4.91 -37.26
C LYS A 108 -12.36 4.80 -37.86
N PHE A 109 -11.45 5.67 -37.45
CA PHE A 109 -10.05 5.71 -37.85
C PHE A 109 -9.19 5.08 -36.75
N ALA A 110 -7.90 4.82 -37.02
CA ALA A 110 -6.97 4.30 -36.03
C ALA A 110 -6.68 5.33 -34.92
N THR A 111 -6.53 4.86 -33.68
CA THR A 111 -6.48 5.69 -32.47
C THR A 111 -5.52 5.11 -31.43
N PRO A 112 -5.30 5.79 -30.29
CA PRO A 112 -4.59 5.18 -29.15
C PRO A 112 -5.23 3.91 -28.60
N LEU A 113 -6.52 3.64 -28.90
CA LEU A 113 -7.19 2.38 -28.52
C LEU A 113 -6.62 1.16 -29.26
N ASP A 114 -6.02 1.37 -30.42
CA ASP A 114 -5.52 0.30 -31.30
C ASP A 114 -4.09 -0.09 -30.91
N VAL A 115 -3.92 -0.52 -29.65
CA VAL A 115 -2.62 -0.95 -29.10
C VAL A 115 -2.05 -2.10 -29.96
N PRO A 116 -0.80 -1.98 -30.46
CA PRO A 116 -0.19 -3.01 -31.29
C PRO A 116 -0.20 -4.40 -30.62
N VAL A 117 -0.60 -5.42 -31.37
CA VAL A 117 -0.66 -6.80 -30.88
C VAL A 117 0.72 -7.25 -30.41
N GLY A 118 0.80 -7.78 -29.19
CA GLY A 118 2.05 -8.28 -28.60
C GLY A 118 2.97 -7.19 -28.04
N LEU A 119 2.53 -5.92 -27.97
CA LEU A 119 3.30 -4.87 -27.31
C LEU A 119 3.40 -5.15 -25.80
N THR A 120 4.62 -5.42 -25.34
CA THR A 120 4.94 -5.71 -23.94
C THR A 120 6.22 -5.01 -23.51
N GLY A 121 6.44 -4.93 -22.20
CA GLY A 121 7.64 -4.31 -21.62
C GLY A 121 7.65 -2.79 -21.76
N VAL A 122 6.49 -2.15 -21.83
CA VAL A 122 6.36 -0.69 -21.86
C VAL A 122 6.60 -0.11 -20.46
N THR A 123 7.29 1.03 -20.39
CA THR A 123 7.62 1.75 -19.14
C THR A 123 7.12 3.18 -19.12
N GLN A 124 6.89 3.81 -20.28
CA GLN A 124 6.25 5.13 -20.38
C GLN A 124 5.29 5.15 -21.56
N LEU A 125 4.21 5.90 -21.42
CA LEU A 125 3.18 6.10 -22.45
C LEU A 125 2.77 7.57 -22.51
N ALA A 126 2.70 8.13 -23.71
CA ALA A 126 2.08 9.41 -24.00
C ALA A 126 0.96 9.22 -25.01
N THR A 127 -0.14 9.98 -24.85
CA THR A 127 -1.34 9.89 -25.70
C THR A 127 -1.87 11.29 -26.00
N ASN A 128 -2.36 11.51 -27.22
CA ASN A 128 -3.20 12.66 -27.57
C ASN A 128 -4.54 12.14 -28.15
N GLU A 129 -5.30 12.96 -28.86
CA GLU A 129 -6.57 12.56 -29.50
C GLU A 129 -6.47 11.60 -30.69
N ARG A 130 -5.26 11.26 -31.15
CA ARG A 130 -5.07 10.47 -32.38
C ARG A 130 -3.98 9.43 -32.30
N ASN A 131 -2.95 9.68 -31.50
CA ASN A 131 -1.72 8.90 -31.45
C ASN A 131 -1.27 8.61 -30.02
N ALA A 132 -0.43 7.60 -29.92
CA ALA A 132 0.27 7.22 -28.71
C ALA A 132 1.74 6.93 -29.03
N VAL A 133 2.59 7.23 -28.05
CA VAL A 133 4.03 6.95 -28.07
C VAL A 133 4.39 6.21 -26.79
N ALA A 134 5.09 5.09 -26.92
CA ALA A 134 5.53 4.25 -25.82
C ALA A 134 7.05 4.09 -25.81
N LEU A 135 7.64 4.18 -24.62
CA LEU A 135 9.00 3.75 -24.34
C LEU A 135 8.98 2.34 -23.76
N LYS A 136 9.82 1.46 -24.27
CA LYS A 136 10.02 0.10 -23.73
C LYS A 136 11.17 0.05 -22.74
N ALA A 137 11.16 -0.96 -21.87
CA ALA A 137 12.19 -1.21 -20.86
C ALA A 137 13.58 -1.48 -21.46
N ASP A 138 13.62 -1.96 -22.71
CA ASP A 138 14.86 -2.13 -23.46
C ASP A 138 15.37 -0.82 -24.08
N GLY A 139 14.67 0.32 -23.92
CA GLY A 139 15.05 1.63 -24.45
C GLY A 139 14.56 1.93 -25.87
N SER A 140 13.83 1.02 -26.51
CA SER A 140 13.22 1.26 -27.83
C SER A 140 11.89 2.01 -27.74
N VAL A 141 11.56 2.78 -28.78
CA VAL A 141 10.34 3.59 -28.88
C VAL A 141 9.38 3.02 -29.94
N VAL A 142 8.09 2.99 -29.62
CA VAL A 142 6.99 2.57 -30.50
C VAL A 142 5.92 3.66 -30.53
N ALA A 143 5.38 3.98 -31.70
CA ALA A 143 4.25 4.89 -31.85
C ALA A 143 3.15 4.27 -32.71
N TRP A 144 1.90 4.60 -32.41
CA TRP A 144 0.71 4.13 -33.14
C TRP A 144 -0.43 5.14 -33.04
N GLY A 145 -1.49 4.91 -33.81
CA GLY A 145 -2.67 5.76 -33.86
C GLY A 145 -3.09 6.04 -35.29
N ALA A 146 -3.63 7.23 -35.54
CA ALA A 146 -4.06 7.65 -36.87
C ALA A 146 -3.00 7.32 -37.93
N ASP A 147 -3.44 6.78 -39.06
CA ASP A 147 -2.63 6.30 -40.19
C ASP A 147 -2.81 7.17 -41.44
N ASP A 148 -3.56 8.27 -41.32
CA ASP A 148 -3.77 9.26 -42.36
C ASP A 148 -2.90 10.52 -42.14
N SER A 149 -3.14 11.55 -42.95
CA SER A 149 -2.45 12.84 -42.84
C SER A 149 -2.66 13.54 -41.49
N THR A 150 -3.63 13.12 -40.68
CA THR A 150 -3.87 13.65 -39.33
C THR A 150 -3.01 12.99 -38.26
N SER A 151 -2.16 12.02 -38.64
CA SER A 151 -1.11 11.45 -37.80
C SER A 151 0.09 12.37 -37.60
N HIS A 152 0.24 13.39 -38.46
CA HIS A 152 1.36 14.32 -38.45
C HIS A 152 2.74 13.64 -38.45
N GLY A 153 2.86 12.44 -39.02
CA GLY A 153 4.12 11.67 -39.03
C GLY A 153 4.53 11.12 -37.66
N LEU A 154 3.67 11.16 -36.63
CA LEU A 154 3.99 10.66 -35.28
C LEU A 154 4.27 9.16 -35.25
N ASN A 155 3.67 8.39 -36.16
CA ASN A 155 3.94 6.96 -36.32
C ASN A 155 5.31 6.69 -36.96
N GLU A 156 5.95 7.70 -37.56
CA GLU A 156 7.25 7.60 -38.23
C GLU A 156 8.41 7.78 -37.23
N VAL A 157 8.46 6.96 -36.19
CA VAL A 157 9.52 7.00 -35.16
C VAL A 157 10.92 7.00 -35.80
N PRO A 158 11.83 7.92 -35.50
CA PRO A 158 13.19 7.90 -36.05
C PRO A 158 13.90 6.55 -35.87
N ALA A 159 14.60 6.06 -36.89
CA ALA A 159 15.22 4.73 -36.87
C ALA A 159 16.15 4.51 -35.67
N GLN A 160 16.87 5.56 -35.26
CA GLN A 160 17.75 5.55 -34.09
C GLN A 160 17.01 5.28 -32.77
N LEU A 161 15.72 5.60 -32.67
CA LEU A 161 14.92 5.40 -31.45
C LEU A 161 14.25 4.01 -31.40
N ARG A 162 14.23 3.26 -32.50
CA ARG A 162 13.62 1.92 -32.56
C ARG A 162 14.53 0.83 -32.00
N ALA A 163 15.82 1.10 -31.85
CA ALA A 163 16.78 0.14 -31.32
C ALA A 163 16.76 0.07 -29.77
N PRO A 164 17.11 -1.08 -29.17
CA PRO A 164 17.36 -1.17 -27.74
C PRO A 164 18.50 -0.23 -27.30
N GLY A 165 18.36 0.36 -26.11
CA GLY A 165 19.34 1.25 -25.49
C GLY A 165 19.29 2.69 -26.00
N SER A 166 18.32 3.05 -26.85
CA SER A 166 18.30 4.34 -27.53
C SER A 166 17.73 5.47 -26.69
N ALA A 167 16.63 5.26 -25.97
CA ALA A 167 15.91 6.29 -25.23
C ALA A 167 15.72 5.95 -23.74
N GLN A 168 15.61 7.01 -22.93
CA GLN A 168 15.34 6.92 -21.48
C GLN A 168 14.07 7.68 -21.05
N ALA A 169 13.54 8.57 -21.89
CA ALA A 169 12.24 9.20 -21.68
C ALA A 169 11.57 9.55 -23.01
N VAL A 170 10.23 9.55 -23.03
CA VAL A 170 9.43 10.05 -24.14
C VAL A 170 8.33 10.99 -23.64
N THR A 171 8.03 12.00 -24.43
CA THR A 171 6.86 12.86 -24.25
C THR A 171 6.28 13.22 -25.62
N MET A 172 5.06 13.71 -25.65
CA MET A 172 4.38 14.09 -26.88
C MET A 172 3.48 15.29 -26.61
N ASP A 173 3.55 16.27 -27.50
CA ASP A 173 2.57 17.34 -27.64
C ASP A 173 1.64 17.05 -28.83
N GLY A 174 0.74 17.97 -29.15
CA GLY A 174 -0.32 17.72 -30.13
C GLY A 174 0.10 17.04 -31.42
N PHE A 175 1.23 17.43 -31.97
CA PHE A 175 1.69 16.93 -33.27
C PHE A 175 3.17 16.55 -33.31
N THR A 176 3.88 16.72 -32.19
CA THR A 176 5.30 16.47 -32.08
C THR A 176 5.58 15.55 -30.89
N ALA A 177 6.36 14.51 -31.14
CA ALA A 177 6.89 13.65 -30.09
C ALA A 177 8.37 13.95 -29.86
N PHE A 178 8.81 13.72 -28.62
CA PHE A 178 10.17 13.96 -28.16
C PHE A 178 10.68 12.73 -27.43
N ALA A 179 11.95 12.37 -27.66
CA ALA A 179 12.65 11.35 -26.91
C ALA A 179 13.95 11.90 -26.36
N LEU A 180 14.21 11.67 -25.07
CA LEU A 180 15.52 11.86 -24.47
C LEU A 180 16.32 10.57 -24.66
N THR A 181 17.43 10.67 -25.38
CA THR A 181 18.32 9.53 -25.63
C THR A 181 19.16 9.20 -24.40
N THR A 182 19.71 7.98 -24.36
CA THR A 182 20.69 7.59 -23.33
C THR A 182 22.00 8.36 -23.42
N GLN A 183 22.25 9.04 -24.55
CA GLN A 183 23.40 9.92 -24.78
C GLN A 183 23.14 11.36 -24.32
N GLY A 184 21.96 11.66 -23.76
CA GLY A 184 21.61 13.01 -23.29
C GLY A 184 21.10 13.94 -24.39
N THR A 185 20.85 13.45 -25.61
CA THR A 185 20.31 14.25 -26.72
C THR A 185 18.78 14.19 -26.77
N VAL A 186 18.12 15.24 -27.27
CA VAL A 186 16.66 15.24 -27.48
C VAL A 186 16.37 15.12 -28.97
N VAL A 187 15.59 14.11 -29.34
CA VAL A 187 15.16 13.84 -30.71
C VAL A 187 13.67 14.16 -30.82
N ALA A 188 13.32 15.05 -31.74
CA ALA A 188 11.93 15.42 -32.02
C ALA A 188 11.49 14.83 -33.36
N TRP A 189 10.23 14.38 -33.45
CA TRP A 189 9.64 13.93 -34.71
C TRP A 189 8.13 14.20 -34.75
N GLY A 190 7.56 14.15 -35.95
CA GLY A 190 6.22 14.63 -36.25
C GLY A 190 6.25 15.96 -37.03
N THR A 191 5.10 16.60 -37.22
CA THR A 191 5.00 17.88 -37.95
C THR A 191 4.36 18.96 -37.09
N GLU A 192 4.97 20.12 -36.97
CA GLU A 192 4.25 21.36 -36.73
C GLU A 192 3.62 21.82 -38.05
N SER A 193 2.35 21.59 -38.33
CA SER A 193 1.72 22.37 -39.42
C SER A 193 0.23 22.62 -39.25
N ARG A 194 -0.06 23.79 -38.68
CA ARG A 194 -1.15 24.67 -39.17
C ARG A 194 -0.70 26.12 -39.40
N ARG A 195 0.57 26.47 -39.19
CA ARG A 195 1.09 27.81 -39.51
C ARG A 195 2.35 27.66 -40.34
N GLU A 196 2.39 28.41 -41.44
CA GLU A 196 3.54 28.60 -42.30
C GLU A 196 4.70 29.26 -41.54
N THR A 197 5.35 28.54 -40.65
CA THR A 197 6.65 28.94 -40.12
C THR A 197 7.69 28.03 -40.74
N THR A 198 8.51 28.60 -41.61
CA THR A 198 9.61 27.97 -42.35
C THR A 198 10.73 27.41 -41.45
N GLN A 199 10.52 27.29 -40.14
CA GLN A 199 11.52 26.84 -39.18
C GLN A 199 11.19 25.43 -38.73
N LYS A 200 11.72 24.45 -39.47
CA LYS A 200 11.78 23.04 -39.06
C LYS A 200 12.41 22.98 -37.67
N LEU A 201 11.73 22.42 -36.66
CA LEU A 201 12.41 22.04 -35.42
C LEU A 201 13.66 21.23 -35.81
N PRO A 202 14.83 21.52 -35.24
CA PRO A 202 16.02 20.76 -35.59
C PRO A 202 15.74 19.28 -35.31
N GLU A 203 16.05 18.43 -36.28
CA GLU A 203 15.85 16.98 -36.22
C GLU A 203 16.49 16.37 -34.96
N GLN A 204 17.50 17.06 -34.43
CA GLN A 204 18.14 16.79 -33.15
C GLN A 204 18.41 18.11 -32.44
N VAL A 205 17.95 18.23 -31.20
CA VAL A 205 18.42 19.27 -30.27
C VAL A 205 19.48 18.60 -29.40
N GLU A 206 20.75 18.93 -29.64
CA GLU A 206 21.81 18.59 -28.69
C GLU A 206 21.70 19.52 -27.48
N VAL A 207 21.21 18.97 -26.38
CA VAL A 207 21.18 19.67 -25.09
C VAL A 207 22.43 19.25 -24.33
N PRO A 208 23.41 20.14 -24.10
CA PRO A 208 24.59 19.78 -23.33
C PRO A 208 24.21 19.48 -21.87
N GLY A 209 24.68 18.34 -21.34
CA GLY A 209 24.57 17.98 -19.92
C GLY A 209 23.58 16.84 -19.60
N ASN A 210 23.61 16.41 -18.34
CA ASN A 210 22.75 15.33 -17.82
C ASN A 210 21.30 15.82 -17.71
N VAL A 211 20.55 15.81 -18.82
CA VAL A 211 19.11 16.11 -18.84
C VAL A 211 18.36 15.15 -17.91
N ARG A 212 17.66 15.72 -16.94
CA ARG A 212 16.86 15.02 -15.91
C ARG A 212 15.39 14.86 -16.31
N ALA A 213 14.83 15.84 -17.01
CA ALA A 213 13.45 15.80 -17.48
C ALA A 213 13.25 16.62 -18.75
N VAL A 214 12.23 16.27 -19.52
CA VAL A 214 11.78 17.03 -20.69
C VAL A 214 10.27 17.28 -20.61
N THR A 215 9.84 18.45 -21.05
CA THR A 215 8.42 18.79 -21.22
C THR A 215 8.25 19.59 -22.50
N SER A 216 7.09 19.49 -23.14
CA SER A 216 6.75 20.27 -24.33
C SER A 216 5.33 20.79 -24.25
N ALA A 217 5.02 21.79 -25.07
CA ALA A 217 3.65 22.20 -25.41
C ALA A 217 3.68 23.16 -26.59
N ALA A 218 2.73 23.02 -27.53
CA ALA A 218 2.49 23.97 -28.61
C ALA A 218 3.75 24.40 -29.40
N GLY A 219 4.66 23.45 -29.67
CA GLY A 219 5.90 23.72 -30.40
C GLY A 219 7.05 24.31 -29.56
N TRP A 220 6.85 24.43 -28.25
CA TRP A 220 7.88 24.77 -27.26
C TRP A 220 8.32 23.51 -26.52
N GLY A 221 9.57 23.47 -26.07
CA GLY A 221 10.08 22.43 -25.20
C GLY A 221 11.08 22.96 -24.18
N PHE A 222 11.21 22.25 -23.06
CA PHE A 222 12.17 22.53 -22.01
C PHE A 222 12.89 21.24 -21.61
N ALA A 223 14.19 21.36 -21.39
CA ALA A 223 15.01 20.36 -20.74
C ALA A 223 15.39 20.89 -19.36
N LEU A 224 15.09 20.10 -18.34
CA LEU A 224 15.59 20.33 -16.99
C LEU A 224 16.86 19.52 -16.81
N LEU A 225 17.98 20.18 -16.55
CA LEU A 225 19.28 19.56 -16.32
C LEU A 225 19.43 19.10 -14.86
N ALA A 226 20.39 18.21 -14.61
CA ALA A 226 20.70 17.70 -13.27
C ALA A 226 21.15 18.77 -12.27
N ASP A 227 21.67 19.91 -12.74
CA ASP A 227 22.04 21.06 -11.93
C ASP A 227 20.88 22.05 -11.68
N ASN A 228 19.66 21.66 -12.08
CA ASN A 228 18.42 22.45 -12.05
C ASN A 228 18.30 23.54 -13.12
N THR A 229 19.21 23.62 -14.09
CA THR A 229 19.10 24.56 -15.22
C THR A 229 17.94 24.16 -16.14
N LEU A 230 17.11 25.13 -16.54
CA LEU A 230 16.07 24.97 -17.56
C LEU A 230 16.57 25.51 -18.90
N LEU A 231 16.54 24.68 -19.94
CA LEU A 231 16.91 25.02 -21.30
C LEU A 231 15.67 24.98 -22.21
N PRO A 232 15.10 26.14 -22.59
CA PRO A 232 14.00 26.22 -23.54
C PRO A 232 14.46 26.04 -24.99
N TRP A 233 13.58 25.51 -25.85
CA TRP A 233 13.69 25.54 -27.32
C TRP A 233 12.31 25.63 -27.98
N GLY A 234 12.27 25.94 -29.29
CA GLY A 234 11.04 25.98 -30.10
C GLY A 234 10.46 27.39 -30.35
N GLY A 235 9.47 27.48 -31.25
CA GLY A 235 8.62 28.64 -31.59
C GLY A 235 9.27 29.97 -32.03
N SER A 236 9.04 30.40 -33.29
CA SER A 236 9.52 31.68 -33.86
C SER A 236 8.66 32.91 -33.54
N HIS A 237 7.53 32.75 -32.86
CA HIS A 237 6.66 33.84 -32.45
C HIS A 237 6.59 33.89 -30.93
N LEU A 238 6.91 35.06 -30.36
CA LEU A 238 6.82 35.48 -28.95
C LEU A 238 8.16 35.49 -28.18
N TYR A 239 8.96 36.50 -28.52
CA TYR A 239 10.12 37.02 -27.78
C TYR A 239 9.76 37.42 -26.34
N GLN A 240 9.79 36.50 -25.39
CA GLN A 240 10.32 36.79 -24.06
C GLN A 240 11.04 35.56 -23.53
N ALA A 241 12.37 35.65 -23.42
CA ALA A 241 13.13 34.72 -22.62
C ALA A 241 12.52 34.73 -21.21
N LEU A 242 12.33 33.55 -20.60
CA LEU A 242 12.02 33.49 -19.19
C LEU A 242 13.01 34.38 -18.42
N PRO A 243 12.56 35.13 -17.39
CA PRO A 243 13.49 35.86 -16.53
C PRO A 243 14.59 34.91 -16.06
N ALA A 244 15.84 35.39 -15.93
CA ALA A 244 16.96 34.54 -15.52
C ALA A 244 16.71 33.79 -14.19
N SER A 245 15.88 34.38 -13.30
CA SER A 245 15.42 33.76 -12.05
C SER A 245 14.51 32.54 -12.24
N MET A 246 13.98 32.32 -13.45
CA MET A 246 13.13 31.18 -13.83
C MET A 246 13.87 30.17 -14.72
N LEU A 247 15.17 30.36 -14.95
CA LEU A 247 16.04 29.36 -15.60
C LEU A 247 16.59 28.33 -14.61
N THR A 248 16.18 28.38 -13.35
CA THR A 248 16.48 27.34 -12.34
C THR A 248 15.19 26.80 -11.72
N ALA A 249 15.01 25.48 -11.73
CA ALA A 249 13.82 24.85 -11.17
C ALA A 249 14.11 23.44 -10.66
N THR A 250 13.37 22.99 -9.66
CA THR A 250 13.44 21.59 -9.17
C THR A 250 12.44 20.69 -9.87
N SER A 251 11.39 21.28 -10.47
CA SER A 251 10.42 20.63 -11.34
C SER A 251 9.77 21.66 -12.28
N VAL A 252 9.28 21.18 -13.43
CA VAL A 252 8.62 21.97 -14.47
C VAL A 252 7.43 21.18 -15.00
N SER A 253 6.36 21.86 -15.39
CA SER A 253 5.19 21.30 -16.09
C SER A 253 4.70 22.30 -17.13
N MET A 254 4.19 21.80 -18.25
CA MET A 254 3.56 22.61 -19.28
C MET A 254 2.18 22.08 -19.64
N THR A 255 1.33 22.95 -20.18
CA THR A 255 -0.02 22.61 -20.66
C THR A 255 -0.20 22.97 -22.13
N GLY A 256 -1.09 22.22 -22.79
CA GLY A 256 -1.57 22.49 -24.14
C GLY A 256 -2.43 23.75 -24.29
N SER A 257 -2.41 24.32 -25.50
CA SER A 257 -3.07 25.57 -25.97
C SER A 257 -3.01 26.75 -25.02
N GLY A 258 -2.16 27.73 -25.35
CA GLY A 258 -1.96 28.92 -24.52
C GLY A 258 -0.80 28.81 -23.53
N ALA A 259 0.11 27.83 -23.71
CA ALA A 259 1.35 27.61 -22.94
C ALA A 259 1.24 28.01 -21.46
N GLY A 260 0.39 27.30 -20.72
CA GLY A 260 0.46 27.33 -19.27
C GLY A 260 1.83 26.78 -18.83
N LEU A 261 2.68 27.61 -18.23
CA LEU A 261 3.94 27.17 -17.62
C LEU A 261 3.73 27.06 -16.12
N GLY A 262 4.16 25.94 -15.56
CA GLY A 262 4.23 25.69 -14.14
C GLY A 262 5.64 25.28 -13.74
N LEU A 263 6.20 25.84 -12.68
CA LEU A 263 7.49 25.43 -12.14
C LEU A 263 7.53 25.52 -10.62
N VAL A 264 8.43 24.75 -10.03
CA VAL A 264 8.83 24.91 -8.62
C VAL A 264 10.27 25.40 -8.62
N ASP A 265 10.47 26.65 -8.22
CA ASP A 265 11.81 27.24 -8.20
C ASP A 265 12.71 26.57 -7.13
N THR A 266 13.99 26.92 -7.10
CA THR A 266 14.96 26.34 -6.15
C THR A 266 14.69 26.72 -4.69
N SER A 267 13.81 27.69 -4.43
CA SER A 267 13.34 28.04 -3.08
C SER A 267 12.09 27.26 -2.64
N GLY A 268 11.55 26.40 -3.52
CA GLY A 268 10.36 25.61 -3.25
C GLY A 268 9.05 26.36 -3.47
N VAL A 269 9.08 27.50 -4.18
CA VAL A 269 7.87 28.26 -4.50
C VAL A 269 7.28 27.76 -5.82
N ILE A 270 5.99 27.41 -5.79
CA ILE A 270 5.21 27.06 -6.97
C ILE A 270 4.86 28.33 -7.73
N ARG A 271 5.20 28.38 -9.02
CA ARG A 271 4.88 29.47 -9.95
C ARG A 271 4.14 28.89 -11.12
N TYR A 272 3.02 29.49 -11.52
CA TYR A 272 2.31 29.06 -12.71
C TYR A 272 1.54 30.21 -13.35
N GLY A 273 1.26 30.09 -14.65
CA GLY A 273 0.47 31.07 -15.39
C GLY A 273 0.60 30.86 -16.89
N CYS A 274 0.07 31.79 -17.67
CA CYS A 274 0.03 31.71 -19.12
C CYS A 274 1.24 32.43 -19.73
N ALA A 275 2.17 31.70 -20.35
CA ALA A 275 3.39 32.26 -20.94
C ALA A 275 3.16 32.90 -22.33
N VAL A 276 2.02 32.64 -22.99
CA VAL A 276 1.75 33.10 -24.37
C VAL A 276 0.39 33.80 -24.53
N CYS A 277 -0.27 34.17 -23.42
CA CYS A 277 -1.48 34.99 -23.49
C CYS A 277 -1.11 36.40 -23.95
N SER A 278 -1.88 36.96 -24.87
CA SER A 278 -1.61 38.22 -25.58
C SER A 278 -1.63 39.51 -24.73
N HIS A 279 -1.49 39.40 -23.41
CA HIS A 279 -1.49 40.51 -22.46
C HIS A 279 -0.38 40.28 -21.43
N SER A 280 0.81 40.82 -21.73
CA SER A 280 1.99 40.89 -20.88
C SER A 280 2.59 39.56 -20.38
N PRO A 281 3.93 39.48 -20.28
CA PRO A 281 4.69 38.32 -19.79
C PRO A 281 4.66 38.15 -18.26
N ASP A 282 3.83 38.92 -17.56
CA ASP A 282 3.79 38.90 -16.12
C ASP A 282 3.07 37.61 -15.68
N LEU A 283 3.82 36.52 -15.60
CA LEU A 283 3.58 35.54 -14.54
C LEU A 283 3.64 36.37 -13.23
N PRO A 284 2.51 36.67 -12.57
CA PRO A 284 1.57 35.65 -12.12
C PRO A 284 0.08 35.98 -12.33
N VAL A 285 -0.75 34.96 -12.55
CA VAL A 285 -2.17 35.07 -12.14
C VAL A 285 -2.27 34.60 -10.69
N GLU A 286 -2.76 35.52 -9.86
CA GLU A 286 -2.93 35.50 -8.39
C GLU A 286 -3.92 34.46 -7.86
N GLU A 287 -4.02 33.26 -8.42
CA GLU A 287 -4.73 32.20 -7.70
C GLU A 287 -3.81 31.68 -6.58
N PRO A 288 -4.18 31.88 -5.29
CA PRO A 288 -3.27 31.63 -4.19
C PRO A 288 -2.95 30.15 -4.16
N VAL A 289 -1.67 29.84 -4.37
CA VAL A 289 -1.12 28.51 -4.05
C VAL A 289 -1.55 28.20 -2.62
N PRO A 290 -2.14 27.02 -2.36
CA PRO A 290 -2.50 26.62 -1.00
C PRO A 290 -1.36 26.88 -0.03
N ALA A 291 -1.63 27.53 1.10
CA ALA A 291 -0.59 28.04 2.00
C ALA A 291 0.36 26.93 2.48
N GLU A 292 -0.16 25.71 2.63
CA GLU A 292 0.60 24.53 3.01
C GLU A 292 1.61 24.03 1.94
N LEU A 293 1.48 24.48 0.69
CA LEU A 293 2.38 24.14 -0.41
C LEU A 293 3.52 25.15 -0.58
N ILE A 294 3.45 26.32 0.05
CA ILE A 294 4.48 27.34 -0.04
C ILE A 294 5.74 26.85 0.68
N GLY A 295 6.82 26.56 -0.06
CA GLY A 295 8.07 26.01 0.46
C GLY A 295 8.00 24.51 0.78
N ALA A 296 6.89 23.84 0.47
CA ALA A 296 6.79 22.40 0.60
C ALA A 296 7.54 21.71 -0.56
N ALA A 297 8.17 20.57 -0.27
CA ALA A 297 8.67 19.71 -1.32
C ALA A 297 7.50 19.11 -2.11
N VAL A 298 7.48 19.29 -3.42
CA VAL A 298 6.46 18.76 -4.33
C VAL A 298 7.07 17.64 -5.17
N ALA A 299 6.40 16.49 -5.21
CA ALA A 299 6.83 15.33 -5.99
C ALA A 299 6.37 15.40 -7.45
N GLN A 300 5.17 15.93 -7.70
CA GLN A 300 4.69 16.23 -9.05
C GLN A 300 3.78 17.46 -9.00
N PHE A 301 3.84 18.25 -10.07
CA PHE A 301 3.00 19.43 -10.29
C PHE A 301 2.48 19.38 -11.73
N VAL A 302 1.18 19.64 -11.93
CA VAL A 302 0.54 19.66 -13.25
C VAL A 302 -0.40 20.85 -13.31
N VAL A 303 -0.34 21.60 -14.40
CA VAL A 303 -1.26 22.70 -14.70
C VAL A 303 -2.20 22.21 -15.80
N GLY A 304 -3.46 22.65 -15.83
CA GLY A 304 -4.41 22.41 -16.91
C GLY A 304 -4.59 23.64 -17.81
N PRO A 305 -5.27 23.50 -18.96
CA PRO A 305 -5.41 24.58 -19.93
C PRO A 305 -6.27 25.77 -19.42
N PRO A 306 -6.06 26.99 -19.93
CA PRO A 306 -6.92 28.16 -19.67
C PRO A 306 -8.28 28.03 -20.38
N GLN A 307 -9.30 28.77 -19.90
CA GLN A 307 -10.75 28.61 -20.17
C GLN A 307 -11.26 28.68 -21.63
N HIS A 308 -10.41 28.68 -22.65
CA HIS A 308 -10.91 28.82 -24.01
C HIS A 308 -11.09 27.45 -24.65
N ARG A 309 -12.30 27.22 -25.19
CA ARG A 309 -12.71 26.10 -26.06
C ARG A 309 -11.90 26.01 -27.37
N GLU A 310 -10.66 26.46 -27.36
CA GLU A 310 -9.75 26.27 -28.47
C GLU A 310 -9.25 24.84 -28.38
N SER A 311 -9.48 24.07 -29.44
CA SER A 311 -8.96 22.72 -29.63
C SER A 311 -7.45 22.72 -29.39
N GLY A 312 -7.04 22.20 -28.23
CA GLY A 312 -5.72 22.38 -27.67
C GLY A 312 -5.14 21.07 -27.16
N TYR A 313 -3.85 20.88 -27.38
CA TYR A 313 -3.20 19.59 -27.20
C TYR A 313 -2.29 19.64 -25.96
N SER A 314 -2.69 19.06 -24.84
CA SER A 314 -1.81 18.96 -23.66
C SER A 314 -1.02 17.68 -23.65
N THR A 315 0.18 17.83 -23.11
CA THR A 315 1.08 16.77 -22.74
C THR A 315 0.61 16.08 -21.47
N ASN A 316 1.07 14.85 -21.28
CA ASN A 316 1.28 14.33 -19.95
C ASN A 316 2.05 15.40 -19.17
N GLY A 317 1.40 16.09 -18.23
CA GLY A 317 2.07 17.08 -17.37
C GLY A 317 3.40 16.49 -16.94
N ALA A 318 4.48 17.24 -17.20
CA ALA A 318 5.84 16.73 -17.39
C ALA A 318 6.07 15.39 -16.70
N VAL A 319 6.68 14.45 -17.43
CA VAL A 319 7.43 13.39 -16.77
C VAL A 319 8.60 14.07 -16.05
N VAL A 320 8.30 14.71 -14.92
CA VAL A 320 9.17 14.67 -13.77
C VAL A 320 9.37 13.19 -13.60
N VAL A 321 10.58 12.72 -13.84
CA VAL A 321 11.05 11.53 -13.16
C VAL A 321 10.87 11.86 -11.68
N THR A 322 9.67 11.50 -11.21
CA THR A 322 9.15 11.77 -9.89
C THR A 322 10.07 10.97 -9.01
N LYS A 323 10.97 11.70 -8.34
CA LYS A 323 11.92 11.17 -7.37
C LYS A 323 11.28 9.96 -6.71
N MET A 324 11.91 8.81 -6.83
CA MET A 324 11.42 7.55 -6.24
C MET A 324 10.77 7.79 -4.87
N LEU A 325 9.50 7.40 -4.70
CA LEU A 325 8.71 7.68 -3.49
C LEU A 325 8.36 6.38 -2.77
N PRO A 326 8.25 6.38 -1.43
CA PRO A 326 7.55 5.30 -0.73
C PRO A 326 6.09 5.21 -1.19
N ALA A 327 5.64 4.01 -1.55
CA ALA A 327 4.27 3.75 -1.95
C ALA A 327 3.48 3.03 -0.85
N VAL A 328 3.61 1.70 -0.75
CA VAL A 328 3.10 0.93 0.39
C VAL A 328 4.23 0.80 1.41
N ALA A 329 3.99 1.21 2.65
CA ALA A 329 4.97 1.04 3.71
C ALA A 329 5.29 -0.45 3.90
N PRO A 330 6.55 -0.81 4.20
CA PRO A 330 6.89 -2.18 4.55
C PRO A 330 6.05 -2.64 5.74
N SER A 331 5.72 -3.93 5.77
CA SER A 331 4.96 -4.53 6.86
C SER A 331 5.77 -5.59 7.58
N ILE A 332 5.52 -5.73 8.88
CA ILE A 332 6.10 -6.77 9.71
C ILE A 332 4.99 -7.74 10.11
N ALA A 333 5.22 -9.03 9.87
CA ALA A 333 4.41 -10.13 10.38
C ALA A 333 5.25 -11.03 11.31
N GLY A 334 4.58 -11.87 12.10
CA GLY A 334 5.24 -12.81 13.02
C GLY A 334 5.18 -12.40 14.49
N GLY A 335 5.71 -13.26 15.36
CA GLY A 335 5.65 -13.08 16.81
C GLY A 335 6.82 -12.26 17.33
N ALA A 336 6.57 -11.05 17.81
CA ALA A 336 7.60 -10.16 18.36
C ALA A 336 8.01 -10.52 19.79
N THR A 337 8.53 -11.72 19.99
CA THR A 337 9.00 -12.26 21.26
C THR A 337 10.38 -12.86 21.06
N VAL A 338 11.25 -12.87 22.06
CA VAL A 338 12.58 -13.50 21.93
C VAL A 338 12.45 -14.98 21.49
N GLY A 339 13.28 -15.38 20.53
CA GLY A 339 13.21 -16.68 19.87
C GLY A 339 12.16 -16.75 18.74
N GLY A 340 11.32 -15.73 18.60
CA GLY A 340 10.41 -15.56 17.48
C GLY A 340 11.13 -15.05 16.24
N THR A 341 10.54 -15.33 15.09
CA THR A 341 10.98 -14.80 13.80
C THR A 341 9.95 -13.79 13.31
N LEU A 342 10.43 -12.60 12.97
CA LEU A 342 9.66 -11.61 12.24
C LEU A 342 9.92 -11.78 10.74
N THR A 343 8.89 -11.56 9.93
CA THR A 343 8.98 -11.52 8.47
C THR A 343 8.62 -10.12 8.01
N GLY A 344 9.56 -9.48 7.32
CA GLY A 344 9.41 -8.17 6.71
C GLY A 344 8.97 -8.35 5.26
N THR A 345 7.83 -7.78 4.91
CA THR A 345 7.45 -7.62 3.50
C THR A 345 7.94 -6.24 3.07
N PRO A 346 8.81 -6.15 2.05
CA PRO A 346 9.29 -4.86 1.55
C PRO A 346 8.16 -3.94 1.14
N GLY A 347 8.36 -2.64 1.34
CA GLY A 347 7.47 -1.63 0.81
C GLY A 347 7.54 -1.58 -0.72
N THR A 348 6.50 -1.04 -1.34
CA THR A 348 6.56 -0.68 -2.76
C THR A 348 7.02 0.77 -2.90
N PHE A 349 7.51 1.12 -4.09
CA PHE A 349 7.97 2.47 -4.40
C PHE A 349 7.49 2.86 -5.80
N SER A 350 7.29 4.15 -6.03
CA SER A 350 6.98 4.69 -7.36
C SER A 350 8.19 4.57 -8.31
N ALA A 351 7.98 4.93 -9.58
CA ALA A 351 9.03 5.08 -10.59
C ALA A 351 9.86 3.80 -10.89
N SER A 352 9.31 2.62 -10.56
CA SER A 352 9.85 1.29 -10.82
C SER A 352 11.35 1.19 -10.49
N PRO A 353 11.72 1.17 -9.20
CA PRO A 353 13.12 1.10 -8.81
C PRO A 353 13.77 -0.18 -9.35
N THR A 354 15.07 -0.10 -9.66
CA THR A 354 15.82 -1.27 -10.12
C THR A 354 16.08 -2.26 -8.99
N SER A 355 16.08 -1.79 -7.73
CA SER A 355 16.16 -2.65 -6.56
C SER A 355 15.43 -2.06 -5.36
N VAL A 356 14.89 -2.94 -4.52
CA VAL A 356 14.36 -2.61 -3.19
C VAL A 356 15.02 -3.55 -2.20
N THR A 357 15.84 -3.01 -1.31
CA THR A 357 16.55 -3.77 -0.26
C THR A 357 15.88 -3.59 1.09
N GLY A 358 16.02 -4.58 1.96
CA GLY A 358 15.51 -4.53 3.32
C GLY A 358 16.63 -4.32 4.33
N GLN A 359 16.31 -3.67 5.45
CA GLN A 359 17.17 -3.55 6.62
C GLN A 359 16.30 -3.53 7.88
N TRP A 360 16.57 -4.44 8.81
CA TRP A 360 15.95 -4.40 10.13
C TRP A 360 16.64 -3.38 11.03
N LEU A 361 15.84 -2.60 11.75
CA LEU A 361 16.31 -1.59 12.69
C LEU A 361 15.79 -1.93 14.10
N ALA A 362 16.57 -1.60 15.12
CA ALA A 362 16.17 -1.65 16.53
C ALA A 362 16.35 -0.25 17.14
N ASP A 363 15.25 0.33 17.63
CA ASP A 363 15.18 1.72 18.13
C ASP A 363 15.72 2.75 17.12
N GLY A 364 15.52 2.47 15.82
CA GLY A 364 15.98 3.31 14.72
C GLY A 364 17.41 3.03 14.24
N ALA A 365 18.20 2.23 14.96
CA ALA A 365 19.56 1.86 14.55
C ALA A 365 19.59 0.54 13.78
N ALA A 366 20.41 0.45 12.73
CA ALA A 366 20.55 -0.77 11.93
C ALA A 366 21.07 -1.95 12.75
N ILE A 367 20.39 -3.09 12.62
CA ILE A 367 20.86 -4.37 13.17
C ILE A 367 21.88 -4.94 12.16
N PRO A 368 23.17 -5.07 12.53
CA PRO A 368 24.20 -5.49 11.59
C PRO A 368 23.89 -6.84 10.92
N GLY A 369 23.98 -6.89 9.60
CA GLY A 369 23.74 -8.10 8.79
C GLY A 369 22.27 -8.50 8.62
N ALA A 370 21.32 -7.79 9.24
CA ALA A 370 19.90 -8.10 9.13
C ALA A 370 19.25 -7.42 7.91
N THR A 371 19.61 -7.84 6.71
CA THR A 371 19.08 -7.31 5.44
C THR A 371 18.08 -8.24 4.73
N GLY A 372 17.92 -9.46 5.24
CA GLY A 372 16.99 -10.44 4.68
C GLY A 372 15.52 -10.19 5.06
N ALA A 373 14.62 -10.93 4.41
CA ALA A 373 13.18 -10.86 4.67
C ALA A 373 12.76 -11.32 6.08
N THR A 374 13.65 -11.93 6.85
CA THR A 374 13.36 -12.44 8.20
C THR A 374 14.38 -11.97 9.22
N LEU A 375 13.92 -11.72 10.45
CA LEU A 375 14.75 -11.41 11.61
C LEU A 375 14.40 -12.34 12.77
N SER A 376 15.41 -13.05 13.28
CA SER A 376 15.30 -13.81 14.53
C SER A 376 15.55 -12.89 15.73
N LEU A 377 14.60 -12.83 16.66
CA LEU A 377 14.66 -11.94 17.81
C LEU A 377 15.48 -12.54 18.95
N THR A 378 16.45 -11.79 19.46
CA THR A 378 17.34 -12.21 20.55
C THR A 378 16.98 -11.52 21.87
N ALA A 379 17.50 -12.05 22.99
CA ALA A 379 17.29 -11.46 24.31
C ALA A 379 17.77 -9.99 24.41
N GLY A 380 18.80 -9.61 23.63
CA GLY A 380 19.30 -8.23 23.57
C GLY A 380 18.39 -7.25 22.84
N MET A 381 17.32 -7.73 22.21
CA MET A 381 16.33 -6.90 21.51
C MET A 381 15.07 -6.63 22.34
N VAL A 382 14.95 -7.21 23.54
CA VAL A 382 13.78 -7.03 24.41
C VAL A 382 13.56 -5.56 24.76
N GLY A 383 12.30 -5.11 24.64
CA GLY A 383 11.88 -3.73 24.87
C GLY A 383 12.20 -2.78 23.71
N LYS A 384 13.03 -3.20 22.75
CA LYS A 384 13.36 -2.38 21.57
C LYS A 384 12.19 -2.33 20.60
N LYS A 385 12.05 -1.19 19.93
CA LYS A 385 11.14 -1.00 18.80
C LYS A 385 11.81 -1.53 17.54
N ILE A 386 11.33 -2.66 17.04
CA ILE A 386 11.84 -3.24 15.80
C ILE A 386 11.02 -2.70 14.63
N THR A 387 11.73 -2.19 13.63
CA THR A 387 11.14 -1.76 12.37
C THR A 387 11.85 -2.43 11.20
N TYR A 388 11.16 -2.55 10.08
CA TYR A 388 11.72 -3.01 8.82
C TYR A 388 11.76 -1.82 7.87
N GLN A 389 12.95 -1.41 7.47
CA GLN A 389 13.17 -0.36 6.51
C GLN A 389 13.39 -0.98 5.14
N SER A 390 12.64 -0.53 4.15
CA SER A 390 12.91 -0.81 2.75
C SER A 390 13.60 0.39 2.13
N THR A 391 14.63 0.18 1.33
CA THR A 391 15.34 1.22 0.59
C THR A 391 15.32 0.89 -0.88
N ALA A 392 14.70 1.76 -1.66
CA ALA A 392 14.67 1.64 -3.10
C ALA A 392 15.83 2.41 -3.72
N SER A 393 16.39 1.84 -4.79
CA SER A 393 17.48 2.42 -5.56
C SER A 393 17.15 2.37 -7.05
N LYS A 394 17.57 3.41 -7.76
CA LYS A 394 17.47 3.55 -9.21
C LYS A 394 18.69 4.36 -9.70
N PRO A 395 19.37 3.95 -10.79
CA PRO A 395 20.53 4.68 -11.30
C PRO A 395 20.19 6.14 -11.59
N GLY A 396 21.08 7.07 -11.18
CA GLY A 396 20.89 8.50 -11.39
C GLY A 396 19.97 9.20 -10.38
N GLU A 397 19.39 8.48 -9.40
CA GLU A 397 18.55 9.05 -8.34
C GLU A 397 19.11 8.75 -6.94
N SER A 398 18.85 9.64 -5.98
CA SER A 398 19.10 9.33 -4.56
C SER A 398 18.20 8.20 -4.08
N THR A 399 18.72 7.32 -3.23
CA THR A 399 17.94 6.24 -2.61
C THR A 399 16.83 6.80 -1.74
N VAL A 400 15.70 6.10 -1.72
CA VAL A 400 14.55 6.48 -0.90
C VAL A 400 14.14 5.34 -0.01
N SER A 401 13.92 5.64 1.27
CA SER A 401 13.61 4.65 2.28
C SER A 401 12.20 4.83 2.84
N SER A 402 11.57 3.72 3.19
CA SER A 402 10.29 3.64 3.90
C SER A 402 10.43 2.69 5.07
N THR A 403 9.83 3.03 6.21
CA THR A 403 9.98 2.25 7.44
C THR A 403 8.61 1.79 7.92
N SER A 404 8.52 0.53 8.32
CA SER A 404 7.28 -0.08 8.81
C SER A 404 6.81 0.56 10.12
N THR A 405 5.57 0.31 10.49
CA THR A 405 5.15 0.46 11.90
C THR A 405 6.05 -0.37 12.79
N ALA A 406 6.44 0.19 13.94
CA ALA A 406 7.29 -0.51 14.89
C ALA A 406 6.54 -1.62 15.63
N VAL A 407 7.23 -2.73 15.87
CA VAL A 407 6.77 -3.78 16.78
C VAL A 407 7.74 -3.87 17.96
N THR A 408 7.23 -3.73 19.18
CA THR A 408 8.05 -3.85 20.38
C THR A 408 8.32 -5.32 20.68
N VAL A 409 9.59 -5.67 20.86
CA VAL A 409 9.98 -7.03 21.24
C VAL A 409 9.59 -7.23 22.70
N ALA A 410 8.60 -8.09 22.91
CA ALA A 410 8.37 -8.63 24.23
C ALA A 410 9.56 -9.52 24.63
N PRO A 411 9.82 -9.70 25.94
CA PRO A 411 10.68 -10.78 26.42
C PRO A 411 10.35 -12.09 25.71
N ALA A 412 11.26 -13.06 25.76
CA ALA A 412 10.90 -14.45 25.47
C ALA A 412 9.58 -14.67 26.17
N SER A 413 8.54 -14.89 25.38
CA SER A 413 7.21 -14.90 25.94
C SER A 413 6.98 -16.17 26.72
N ASP A 414 8.00 -16.96 27.08
CA ASP A 414 7.83 -18.38 27.32
C ASP A 414 6.74 -18.94 26.38
N ASN A 415 6.68 -18.52 25.09
CA ASN A 415 5.47 -18.82 24.31
C ASN A 415 5.51 -20.31 24.10
N ASN A 416 4.66 -20.99 24.83
CA ASN A 416 3.77 -21.80 24.08
C ASN A 416 2.53 -20.90 23.91
N PRO A 417 1.79 -20.97 22.78
CA PRO A 417 0.40 -21.33 22.93
C PRO A 417 0.41 -22.63 23.72
N LEU A 418 0.64 -22.52 25.05
CA LEU A 418 0.67 -23.62 25.97
C LEU A 418 -0.69 -24.16 25.68
N ALA A 419 -0.72 -25.37 25.11
CA ALA A 419 -1.76 -26.32 25.38
C ALA A 419 -2.14 -25.99 26.82
N PRO A 420 -3.25 -25.27 26.98
CA PRO A 420 -3.59 -24.42 28.11
C PRO A 420 -2.66 -24.56 29.31
N ALA A 421 -1.72 -23.63 29.53
CA ALA A 421 -0.63 -23.71 30.52
C ALA A 421 -1.08 -24.51 31.73
N LYS A 422 -0.75 -25.80 31.73
CA LYS A 422 -1.49 -26.78 32.52
C LYS A 422 -1.24 -26.47 33.99
N VAL A 423 -2.12 -25.70 34.61
CA VAL A 423 -1.95 -25.28 36.00
C VAL A 423 -2.00 -26.56 36.82
N ARG A 424 -0.87 -26.91 37.45
CA ARG A 424 -0.79 -28.09 38.31
C ARG A 424 -1.61 -27.80 39.56
N SER A 425 -2.72 -28.51 39.70
CA SER A 425 -3.58 -28.41 40.87
C SER A 425 -3.19 -29.48 41.88
N LYS A 426 -3.10 -29.12 43.16
CA LYS A 426 -3.05 -30.10 44.26
C LYS A 426 -4.44 -30.13 44.91
N THR A 427 -5.06 -31.30 44.93
CA THR A 427 -6.31 -31.52 45.67
C THR A 427 -5.97 -32.07 47.06
N LYS A 428 -6.64 -31.55 48.09
CA LYS A 428 -6.64 -32.16 49.43
C LYS A 428 -8.08 -32.41 49.87
N VAL A 429 -8.36 -33.64 50.30
CA VAL A 429 -9.59 -33.95 51.03
C VAL A 429 -9.39 -33.48 52.47
N SER A 430 -10.02 -32.35 52.82
CA SER A 430 -9.82 -31.72 54.12
C SER A 430 -10.52 -32.52 55.22
N LYS A 431 -11.79 -32.86 55.01
CA LYS A 431 -12.61 -33.56 56.02
C LYS A 431 -13.62 -34.51 55.37
N VAL A 432 -13.75 -35.69 55.95
CA VAL A 432 -14.84 -36.63 55.67
C VAL A 432 -15.54 -36.87 57.00
N THR A 433 -16.82 -36.54 57.07
CA THR A 433 -17.63 -36.81 58.26
C THR A 433 -18.69 -37.84 57.91
N ALA A 434 -18.66 -38.97 58.59
CA ALA A 434 -19.67 -40.01 58.49
C ALA A 434 -20.24 -40.24 59.89
N ALA A 435 -21.49 -39.85 60.11
CA ALA A 435 -22.21 -40.27 61.31
C ALA A 435 -22.74 -41.70 61.10
N LYS A 436 -23.15 -42.35 62.20
CA LYS A 436 -23.51 -43.78 62.28
C LYS A 436 -24.63 -44.20 61.29
N LYS A 437 -24.96 -45.49 61.26
CA LYS A 437 -25.90 -46.16 60.32
C LYS A 437 -27.00 -45.24 59.76
N GLY A 438 -26.97 -45.00 58.44
CA GLY A 438 -27.95 -44.18 57.72
C GLY A 438 -27.61 -42.70 57.57
N ALA A 439 -26.50 -42.22 58.15
CA ALA A 439 -26.22 -40.79 58.15
C ALA A 439 -25.77 -40.22 56.80
N LYS A 440 -25.91 -38.88 56.73
CA LYS A 440 -25.38 -38.05 55.66
C LYS A 440 -23.86 -38.10 55.72
N VAL A 441 -23.24 -38.47 54.60
CA VAL A 441 -21.79 -38.34 54.45
C VAL A 441 -21.53 -37.00 53.80
N THR A 442 -20.79 -36.15 54.51
CA THR A 442 -20.34 -34.86 53.98
C THR A 442 -18.86 -34.97 53.69
N VAL A 443 -18.53 -34.71 52.43
CA VAL A 443 -17.15 -34.67 51.93
C VAL A 443 -16.81 -33.23 51.58
N THR A 444 -15.73 -32.72 52.17
CA THR A 444 -15.20 -31.39 51.87
C THR A 444 -13.79 -31.53 51.29
N GLY A 445 -13.54 -30.83 50.19
CA GLY A 445 -12.25 -30.76 49.52
C GLY A 445 -11.93 -29.33 49.09
N LYS A 446 -10.62 -29.02 49.04
CA LYS A 446 -10.12 -27.75 48.50
C LYS A 446 -9.02 -28.05 47.49
N VAL A 447 -9.08 -27.31 46.37
CA VAL A 447 -7.99 -27.24 45.39
C VAL A 447 -7.23 -25.95 45.61
N THR A 448 -5.91 -26.06 45.65
CA THR A 448 -4.99 -24.92 45.58
C THR A 448 -4.35 -24.90 44.19
N ALA A 449 -4.63 -23.84 43.43
CA ALA A 449 -4.08 -23.55 42.10
C ALA A 449 -3.67 -22.06 42.08
N SER A 450 -2.67 -21.68 41.27
CA SER A 450 -2.11 -20.32 41.24
C SER A 450 -3.10 -19.23 40.78
N LYS A 451 -4.10 -19.59 39.97
CA LYS A 451 -5.29 -18.78 39.65
C LYS A 451 -6.48 -19.76 39.54
N SER A 452 -7.60 -19.51 40.23
CA SER A 452 -8.68 -20.51 40.40
C SER A 452 -9.79 -20.34 39.35
N PRO A 453 -10.04 -21.31 38.45
CA PRO A 453 -11.18 -21.25 37.53
C PRO A 453 -12.33 -22.10 38.08
N ALA A 454 -13.55 -21.57 38.00
CA ALA A 454 -14.76 -22.35 38.29
C ALA A 454 -14.85 -23.60 37.38
N GLY A 455 -15.40 -24.72 37.87
CA GLY A 455 -15.37 -26.00 37.15
C GLY A 455 -16.28 -27.10 37.73
N LYS A 456 -15.96 -28.39 37.47
CA LYS A 456 -16.70 -29.56 38.00
C LYS A 456 -15.76 -30.48 38.79
N ALA A 457 -16.28 -31.17 39.80
CA ALA A 457 -15.55 -32.20 40.55
C ALA A 457 -16.37 -33.49 40.65
N LYS A 458 -15.73 -34.62 40.38
CA LYS A 458 -16.28 -35.97 40.56
C LYS A 458 -15.84 -36.54 41.89
N VAL A 459 -16.81 -36.86 42.75
CA VAL A 459 -16.57 -37.51 44.05
C VAL A 459 -16.94 -38.98 43.91
N MET A 460 -15.98 -39.87 44.18
CA MET A 460 -16.17 -41.31 44.19
C MET A 460 -15.92 -41.88 45.58
N ILE A 461 -16.74 -42.84 46.00
CA ILE A 461 -16.53 -43.55 47.26
C ILE A 461 -16.45 -45.05 46.96
N LYS A 462 -15.34 -45.67 47.39
CA LYS A 462 -15.02 -47.07 47.13
C LYS A 462 -14.88 -47.88 48.42
N LYS A 463 -15.24 -49.16 48.33
CA LYS A 463 -14.97 -50.19 49.34
C LYS A 463 -14.15 -51.30 48.68
N GLY A 464 -12.86 -51.39 49.00
CA GLY A 464 -11.93 -52.20 48.20
C GLY A 464 -11.88 -51.70 46.75
N LYS A 465 -11.99 -52.62 45.78
CA LYS A 465 -12.01 -52.29 44.34
C LYS A 465 -13.38 -51.79 43.84
N LYS A 466 -14.47 -51.98 44.58
CA LYS A 466 -15.85 -51.66 44.13
C LYS A 466 -16.22 -50.19 44.38
N THR A 467 -16.71 -49.49 43.35
CA THR A 467 -17.31 -48.15 43.45
C THR A 467 -18.74 -48.25 43.98
N ILE A 468 -19.01 -47.54 45.07
CA ILE A 468 -20.30 -47.54 45.79
C ILE A 468 -21.12 -46.30 45.40
N LEU A 469 -20.46 -45.17 45.16
CA LEU A 469 -21.10 -43.92 44.74
C LEU A 469 -20.13 -43.13 43.84
N ALA A 470 -20.66 -42.54 42.78
CA ALA A 470 -19.97 -41.53 41.97
C ALA A 470 -20.95 -40.38 41.67
N LYS A 471 -20.58 -39.14 42.01
CA LYS A 471 -21.41 -37.96 41.73
C LYS A 471 -20.56 -36.76 41.34
N THR A 472 -21.04 -35.99 40.37
CA THR A 472 -20.41 -34.75 39.90
C THR A 472 -21.07 -33.53 40.54
N THR A 473 -20.30 -32.54 40.94
CA THR A 473 -20.78 -31.27 41.53
C THR A 473 -19.99 -30.07 40.99
N LYS A 474 -20.61 -28.89 41.01
CA LYS A 474 -19.96 -27.62 40.63
C LYS A 474 -18.92 -27.19 41.68
N VAL A 475 -17.87 -26.51 41.22
CA VAL A 475 -16.76 -25.96 42.03
C VAL A 475 -16.88 -24.44 42.02
N THR A 476 -16.83 -23.80 43.19
CA THR A 476 -16.90 -22.34 43.30
C THR A 476 -15.56 -21.69 42.90
N THR A 477 -15.58 -20.38 42.63
CA THR A 477 -14.41 -19.58 42.20
C THR A 477 -13.23 -19.57 43.17
N LYS A 478 -13.41 -20.07 44.41
CA LYS A 478 -12.33 -20.25 45.41
C LYS A 478 -11.80 -21.70 45.49
N GLY A 479 -12.16 -22.57 44.53
CA GLY A 479 -11.68 -23.96 44.44
C GLY A 479 -12.26 -24.92 45.50
N ALA A 480 -13.34 -24.54 46.18
CA ALA A 480 -13.94 -25.34 47.25
C ALA A 480 -15.07 -26.24 46.74
N VAL A 481 -15.13 -27.49 47.24
CA VAL A 481 -16.25 -28.41 47.02
C VAL A 481 -16.78 -28.90 48.36
N LYS A 482 -18.11 -28.81 48.51
CA LYS A 482 -18.87 -29.40 49.61
C LYS A 482 -19.97 -30.27 49.01
N LEU A 483 -19.82 -31.58 49.13
CA LEU A 483 -20.85 -32.54 48.70
C LEU A 483 -21.47 -33.21 49.91
N THR A 484 -22.79 -33.06 50.05
CA THR A 484 -23.57 -33.76 51.08
C THR A 484 -24.39 -34.86 50.41
N VAL A 485 -24.10 -36.12 50.74
CA VAL A 485 -24.86 -37.26 50.25
C VAL A 485 -25.93 -37.61 51.27
N LYS A 486 -27.20 -37.30 50.96
CA LYS A 486 -28.29 -37.35 51.94
C LYS A 486 -28.59 -38.76 52.48
N LYS A 487 -28.22 -39.85 51.78
CA LYS A 487 -28.40 -41.24 52.23
C LYS A 487 -27.33 -42.15 51.61
N PHE A 488 -26.13 -42.16 52.21
CA PHE A 488 -24.99 -42.96 51.72
C PHE A 488 -25.28 -44.48 51.66
N ALA A 489 -26.33 -44.93 52.34
CA ALA A 489 -26.70 -46.33 52.55
C ALA A 489 -27.64 -46.95 51.50
N GLN A 490 -28.22 -46.20 50.54
CA GLN A 490 -29.14 -46.77 49.56
C GLN A 490 -28.44 -47.47 48.37
N LEU A 491 -27.13 -47.31 48.18
CA LEU A 491 -26.47 -47.72 46.94
C LEU A 491 -25.93 -49.16 46.87
N VAL A 492 -25.78 -49.92 47.97
CA VAL A 492 -25.25 -51.31 47.89
C VAL A 492 -25.84 -52.24 48.95
N ALA A 493 -27.15 -52.21 49.16
CA ALA A 493 -27.83 -53.26 49.93
C ALA A 493 -28.99 -53.85 49.14
N LYS A 494 -28.72 -54.39 47.95
CA LYS A 494 -29.61 -55.42 47.40
C LYS A 494 -29.36 -56.68 48.24
N LYS A 495 -30.36 -57.10 49.02
CA LYS A 495 -30.37 -58.37 49.74
C LYS A 495 -30.21 -59.49 48.70
N THR A 496 -29.02 -60.05 48.53
CA THR A 496 -28.87 -61.34 47.87
C THR A 496 -28.75 -62.41 48.94
N LYS A 497 -29.80 -63.24 49.05
CA LYS A 497 -29.73 -64.51 49.78
C LYS A 497 -28.75 -65.40 49.00
N ALA A 498 -27.62 -65.77 49.60
CA ALA A 498 -26.81 -66.89 49.13
C ALA A 498 -26.21 -67.60 50.35
N LYS A 499 -26.76 -68.80 50.61
CA LYS A 499 -26.32 -69.92 51.46
C LYS A 499 -25.72 -69.59 52.86
N GLY A 500 -26.60 -69.57 53.86
CA GLY A 500 -26.30 -70.09 55.20
C GLY A 500 -25.64 -69.17 56.24
N LYS A 501 -25.27 -67.92 55.93
CA LYS A 501 -24.69 -66.99 56.94
C LYS A 501 -25.58 -65.76 57.16
N LYS A 502 -25.81 -65.38 58.43
CA LYS A 502 -26.60 -64.20 58.84
C LYS A 502 -26.21 -62.96 58.02
N ALA A 503 -27.19 -62.36 57.35
CA ALA A 503 -27.01 -61.21 56.46
C ALA A 503 -26.45 -59.99 57.22
N ARG A 504 -25.15 -59.74 57.11
CA ARG A 504 -24.53 -58.51 57.62
C ARG A 504 -24.57 -57.45 56.53
N THR A 505 -25.39 -56.41 56.73
CA THR A 505 -25.46 -55.27 55.82
C THR A 505 -24.09 -54.61 55.74
N ALA A 506 -23.55 -54.50 54.52
CA ALA A 506 -22.14 -54.22 54.27
C ALA A 506 -21.73 -52.74 54.48
N TYR A 507 -22.07 -52.13 55.61
CA TYR A 507 -21.73 -50.74 55.90
C TYR A 507 -20.42 -50.58 56.67
N ARG A 508 -19.96 -51.61 57.41
CA ARG A 508 -18.70 -51.53 58.18
C ARG A 508 -17.49 -51.78 57.30
N GLY A 509 -16.40 -51.12 57.65
CA GLY A 509 -15.09 -51.33 57.04
C GLY A 509 -14.41 -50.02 56.61
N LYS A 510 -13.25 -50.20 55.99
CA LYS A 510 -12.42 -49.13 55.46
C LYS A 510 -12.96 -48.70 54.09
N TYR A 511 -13.17 -47.40 53.93
CA TYR A 511 -13.59 -46.77 52.69
C TYR A 511 -12.54 -45.79 52.23
N ILE A 512 -12.54 -45.52 50.93
CA ILE A 512 -11.71 -44.50 50.32
C ILE A 512 -12.64 -43.53 49.61
N VAL A 513 -12.60 -42.26 50.00
CA VAL A 513 -13.16 -41.18 49.19
C VAL A 513 -12.08 -40.68 48.26
N THR A 514 -12.41 -40.58 46.99
CA THR A 514 -11.58 -39.98 45.95
C THR A 514 -12.31 -38.76 45.41
N ILE A 515 -11.67 -37.59 45.43
CA ILE A 515 -12.17 -36.39 44.76
C ILE A 515 -11.26 -36.11 43.57
N THR A 516 -11.85 -36.04 42.39
CA THR A 516 -11.16 -35.68 41.15
C THR A 516 -11.76 -34.39 40.63
N TYR A 517 -10.95 -33.33 40.58
CA TYR A 517 -11.36 -32.05 40.01
C TYR A 517 -11.05 -32.04 38.52
N THR A 518 -11.97 -31.53 37.72
CA THR A 518 -11.81 -31.34 36.28
C THR A 518 -12.07 -29.87 35.98
N GLY A 519 -11.02 -29.14 35.59
CA GLY A 519 -11.16 -27.78 35.10
C GLY A 519 -11.56 -27.73 33.62
N ASN A 520 -11.64 -26.54 33.06
CA ASN A 520 -11.51 -26.37 31.61
C ASN A 520 -10.10 -26.81 31.17
N THR A 521 -9.82 -26.75 29.87
CA THR A 521 -8.58 -27.28 29.28
C THR A 521 -7.28 -26.77 29.95
N GLN A 522 -7.34 -25.64 30.69
CA GLN A 522 -6.23 -24.95 31.37
C GLN A 522 -5.83 -25.49 32.76
N VAL A 523 -6.58 -26.40 33.40
CA VAL A 523 -6.21 -26.96 34.72
C VAL A 523 -6.09 -28.47 34.67
N ASN A 524 -4.93 -28.98 35.11
CA ASN A 524 -4.71 -30.42 35.19
C ASN A 524 -5.69 -31.07 36.18
N PRO A 525 -6.36 -32.18 35.78
CA PRO A 525 -7.14 -32.95 36.73
C PRO A 525 -6.25 -33.41 37.87
N SER A 526 -6.67 -33.16 39.10
CA SER A 526 -5.99 -33.70 40.26
C SER A 526 -6.93 -34.55 41.07
N THR A 527 -6.36 -35.59 41.67
CA THR A 527 -7.08 -36.58 42.44
C THR A 527 -6.51 -36.63 43.84
N ALA A 528 -7.37 -36.59 44.84
CA ALA A 528 -6.98 -36.83 46.23
C ALA A 528 -7.81 -37.95 46.82
N ALA A 529 -7.18 -38.77 47.64
CA ALA A 529 -7.84 -39.86 48.36
C ALA A 529 -7.74 -39.65 49.87
N LYS A 530 -8.81 -39.94 50.59
CA LYS A 530 -8.80 -40.01 52.06
C LYS A 530 -9.50 -41.28 52.52
N LYS A 531 -8.79 -42.05 53.33
CA LYS A 531 -9.32 -43.26 53.96
C LYS A 531 -10.11 -42.86 55.20
N PHE A 532 -11.26 -43.49 55.38
CA PHE A 532 -12.06 -43.35 56.60
C PHE A 532 -12.72 -44.69 56.92
N THR A 533 -13.07 -44.90 58.19
CA THR A 533 -13.70 -46.13 58.65
C THR A 533 -15.05 -45.82 59.23
N ILE A 534 -16.06 -46.56 58.77
CA ILE A 534 -17.38 -46.52 59.40
C ILE A 534 -17.37 -47.59 60.50
N LYS A 535 -17.31 -47.11 61.74
CA LYS A 535 -17.43 -47.94 62.95
C LYS A 535 -18.91 -48.22 63.25
N LYS A 536 -19.18 -49.20 64.12
CA LYS A 536 -20.53 -49.66 64.48
C LYS A 536 -21.38 -48.53 65.05
#